data_AF-A0A7C6L9E4-F1
#
_entry.id   AF-A0A7C6L9E4-F1
#
_cell.length_a   1.000
_cell.length_b   1.000
_cell.length_c   1.000
_cell.angle_alpha   90.00
_cell.angle_beta   90.00
_cell.angle_gamma   90.00
#
_symmetry.space_group_name_H-M   'P 1'
#
loop_
_entity.id
_entity.type
_entity.pdbx_description
1 polymer ?
#
loop_
_entity_poly.entity_id
_entity_poly.type
_entity_poly.pdbx_seq_one_letter_code
_entity_poly.pdbx_strand_id
1 'polypeptide(L)'
;MSQVTEVVKIRRKVLSEIARLAFEGKLQDHVEDILHTVVTEEGPRYRCCVHKERAVLKDRINLALSQPINTDLKVAAQNALEGKIADMPFVNVLPEACDRCPIDKFIVTDACRNCVAHHCINSCPKKAIAVVQNRAFIDKNRCVECGLCKRSCPYGAIIEVSRPCERACDLKAVVAGADRRAVINYDKCVQCGACKIACPFGAIGDRSVIVQLIQDLKHHKKVYAIIAPSFIGQFGLKVRPGQVINALKQLGFYDVQEVSFGADIVTVEETKEFAATVPGERSFMTTSCCPAFVGMVEKHLPELRDKVSSTVSPMIATGKSIKVDDPEAIVVFIGPCIAKKVEAARYAGVIDYVLTFEELAAMLV
;
A
#
# COMPACT_ATOMS: atom_id res chain seq x y z
N MET A 1 20.57 -7.34 0.72
CA MET A 1 19.44 -6.55 1.27
C MET A 1 19.10 -5.50 0.24
N SER A 2 17.89 -5.53 -0.34
CA SER A 2 17.42 -4.34 -1.08
C SER A 2 17.50 -3.15 -0.13
N GLN A 3 18.16 -2.07 -0.55
CA GLN A 3 18.34 -0.88 0.31
C GLN A 3 16.98 -0.43 0.84
N VAL A 4 16.82 -0.45 2.17
CA VAL A 4 15.62 0.04 2.85
C VAL A 4 15.62 1.57 2.73
N THR A 5 14.63 2.13 2.03
CA THR A 5 14.54 3.58 1.82
C THR A 5 14.25 4.31 3.14
N GLU A 6 14.62 5.60 3.21
CA GLU A 6 14.34 6.43 4.39
C GLU A 6 12.84 6.50 4.72
N VAL A 7 11.97 6.48 3.70
CA VAL A 7 10.52 6.38 3.88
C VAL A 7 10.14 5.13 4.68
N VAL A 8 10.70 3.97 4.31
CA VAL A 8 10.43 2.70 4.99
C VAL A 8 10.97 2.74 6.43
N LYS A 9 12.17 3.30 6.64
CA LYS A 9 12.74 3.45 7.99
C LYS A 9 11.85 4.29 8.90
N ILE A 10 11.36 5.44 8.40
CA ILE A 10 10.45 6.31 9.16
C ILE A 10 9.13 5.59 9.47
N ARG A 11 8.53 4.90 8.50
CA ARG A 11 7.29 4.13 8.72
C ARG A 11 7.48 3.06 9.79
N ARG A 12 8.55 2.27 9.69
CA ARG A 12 8.88 1.25 10.69
C ARG A 12 9.10 1.85 12.07
N LYS A 13 9.87 2.94 12.18
CA LYS A 13 10.11 3.61 13.46
C LYS A 13 8.80 4.08 14.11
N VAL A 14 7.89 4.67 13.34
CA VAL A 14 6.55 5.07 13.84
C VAL A 14 5.74 3.86 14.32
N LEU A 15 5.65 2.80 13.51
CA LEU A 15 4.91 1.59 13.89
C LEU A 15 5.53 0.91 15.13
N SER A 16 6.86 0.88 15.23
CA SER A 16 7.57 0.30 16.37
C SER A 16 7.36 1.07 17.66
N GLU A 17 7.39 2.40 17.63
CA GLU A 17 7.06 3.20 18.82
C GLU A 17 5.61 3.03 19.24
N ILE A 18 4.67 2.98 18.29
CA ILE A 18 3.25 2.69 18.58
C ILE A 18 3.10 1.31 19.21
N ALA A 19 3.72 0.28 18.62
CA ALA A 19 3.66 -1.09 19.14
C ALA A 19 4.26 -1.18 20.55
N ARG A 20 5.44 -0.59 20.78
CA ARG A 20 6.11 -0.54 22.08
C ARG A 20 5.21 0.10 23.14
N LEU A 21 4.68 1.29 22.87
CA LEU A 21 3.79 1.99 23.80
C LEU A 21 2.48 1.23 24.05
N ALA A 22 1.94 0.53 23.04
CA ALA A 22 0.76 -0.31 23.19
C ALA A 22 1.02 -1.53 24.09
N PHE A 23 2.16 -2.22 23.89
CA PHE A 23 2.58 -3.33 24.76
C PHE A 23 2.78 -2.86 26.21
N GLU A 24 3.46 -1.73 26.41
CA GLU A 24 3.67 -1.12 27.74
C GLU A 24 2.39 -0.56 28.38
N GLY A 25 1.28 -0.44 27.64
CA GLY A 25 0.03 0.16 28.14
C GLY A 25 0.10 1.68 28.35
N LYS A 26 1.01 2.36 27.66
CA LYS A 26 1.32 3.79 27.78
C LYS A 26 0.94 4.61 26.55
N LEU A 27 0.26 4.01 25.58
CA LEU A 27 -0.01 4.62 24.28
C LEU A 27 -0.80 5.92 24.39
N GLN A 28 -1.85 5.99 25.20
CA GLN A 28 -2.70 7.18 25.30
C GLN A 28 -1.93 8.40 25.82
N ASP A 29 -1.08 8.21 26.83
CA ASP A 29 -0.35 9.29 27.49
C ASP A 29 0.86 9.76 26.68
N HIS A 30 1.51 8.84 25.95
CA HIS A 30 2.81 9.07 25.31
C HIS A 30 2.78 9.05 23.77
N VAL A 31 1.60 8.99 23.14
CA VAL A 31 1.49 9.01 21.66
C VAL A 31 2.08 10.29 21.04
N GLU A 32 1.99 11.43 21.72
CA GLU A 32 2.53 12.70 21.23
C GLU A 32 4.06 12.74 21.27
N ASP A 33 4.67 12.01 22.20
CA ASP A 33 6.13 11.93 22.35
C ASP A 33 6.79 11.35 21.09
N ILE A 34 6.08 10.51 20.34
CA ILE A 34 6.52 9.97 19.05
C ILE A 34 6.92 11.09 18.07
N LEU A 35 6.24 12.24 18.11
CA LEU A 35 6.55 13.39 17.26
C LEU A 35 7.94 13.98 17.53
N HIS A 36 8.45 13.81 18.75
CA HIS A 36 9.74 14.32 19.21
C HIS A 36 10.83 13.24 19.17
N THR A 37 10.47 11.98 19.40
CA THR A 37 11.41 10.83 19.34
C THR A 37 11.75 10.44 17.90
N VAL A 38 10.78 10.53 16.98
CA VAL A 38 11.01 10.21 15.57
C VAL A 38 11.68 11.36 14.83
N VAL A 39 11.28 12.60 15.12
CA VAL A 39 11.82 13.83 14.51
C VAL A 39 12.41 14.74 15.59
N THR A 40 13.74 14.75 15.65
CA THR A 40 14.54 15.60 16.54
C THR A 40 14.99 16.88 15.83
N GLU A 41 15.34 17.93 16.57
CA GLU A 41 15.78 19.21 15.99
C GLU A 41 17.13 19.10 15.24
N GLU A 42 18.01 18.23 15.74
CA GLU A 42 19.33 17.94 15.19
C GLU A 42 19.31 16.78 14.17
N GLY A 43 18.14 16.17 13.95
CA GLY A 43 17.98 15.01 13.06
C GLY A 43 18.03 15.36 11.57
N PRO A 44 18.08 14.32 10.70
CA PRO A 44 18.04 14.52 9.25
C PRO A 44 16.71 15.18 8.84
N ARG A 45 16.80 16.22 8.02
CA ARG A 45 15.63 16.95 7.49
C ARG A 45 15.38 16.56 6.04
N TYR A 46 14.20 16.01 5.76
CA TYR A 46 13.78 15.68 4.40
C TYR A 46 12.84 16.75 3.81
N ARG A 47 12.19 17.53 4.67
CA ARG A 47 11.28 18.63 4.32
C ARG A 47 11.79 19.98 4.82
N CYS A 48 11.08 21.04 4.44
CA CYS A 48 11.48 22.43 4.70
C CYS A 48 11.73 22.78 6.18
N CYS A 49 11.02 22.16 7.12
CA CYS A 49 11.19 22.42 8.55
C CYS A 49 10.69 21.24 9.42
N VAL A 50 11.11 21.24 10.69
CA VAL A 50 10.69 20.26 11.71
C VAL A 50 9.18 20.24 11.91
N HIS A 51 8.52 21.40 11.87
CA HIS A 51 7.06 21.49 11.98
C HIS A 51 6.35 20.72 10.87
N LYS A 52 6.86 20.79 9.64
CA LYS A 52 6.29 20.05 8.51
C LYS A 52 6.50 18.55 8.66
N GLU A 53 7.66 18.12 9.15
CA GLU A 53 7.90 16.70 9.45
C GLU A 53 6.95 16.18 10.55
N ARG A 54 6.76 16.94 11.63
CA ARG A 54 5.82 16.59 12.70
C ARG A 54 4.37 16.54 12.21
N ALA A 55 3.95 17.45 11.33
CA ALA A 55 2.63 17.40 10.70
C ALA A 55 2.44 16.10 9.88
N VAL A 56 3.46 15.69 9.12
CA VAL A 56 3.44 14.42 8.38
C VAL A 56 3.40 13.22 9.32
N LEU A 57 4.14 13.27 10.43
CA LEU A 57 4.08 12.22 11.44
C LEU A 57 2.69 12.13 12.07
N LYS A 58 2.02 13.24 12.35
CA LYS A 58 0.65 13.25 12.87
C LYS A 58 -0.31 12.51 11.94
N ASP A 59 -0.29 12.83 10.64
CA ASP A 59 -1.08 12.11 9.63
C ASP A 59 -0.80 10.60 9.62
N ARG A 60 0.49 10.25 9.75
CA ARG A 60 0.95 8.85 9.72
C ARG A 60 0.57 8.08 10.98
N ILE A 61 0.65 8.69 12.15
CA ILE A 61 0.25 8.10 13.43
C ILE A 61 -1.25 7.84 13.39
N ASN A 62 -2.08 8.81 12.96
CA ASN A 62 -3.53 8.61 12.84
C ASN A 62 -3.88 7.42 11.93
N LEU A 63 -3.23 7.30 10.77
CA LEU A 63 -3.41 6.12 9.90
C LEU A 63 -2.96 4.82 10.57
N ALA A 64 -1.83 4.83 11.29
CA ALA A 64 -1.34 3.65 12.02
C ALA A 64 -2.26 3.24 13.19
N LEU A 65 -3.08 4.16 13.70
CA LEU A 65 -4.11 3.91 14.72
C LEU A 65 -5.48 3.56 14.11
N SER A 66 -5.56 3.42 12.78
CA SER A 66 -6.82 3.25 12.03
C SER A 66 -7.86 4.35 12.28
N GLN A 67 -7.40 5.60 12.43
CA GLN A 67 -8.23 6.78 12.65
C GLN A 67 -8.13 7.78 11.48
N PRO A 68 -9.15 8.64 11.28
CA PRO A 68 -9.11 9.65 10.23
C PRO A 68 -7.91 10.58 10.38
N ILE A 69 -7.42 11.06 9.24
CA ILE A 69 -6.37 12.08 9.20
C ILE A 69 -6.94 13.37 9.81
N ASN A 70 -6.12 14.10 10.59
CA ASN A 70 -6.47 15.27 11.42
C ASN A 70 -7.12 15.00 12.78
N THR A 71 -7.43 13.75 13.14
CA THR A 71 -7.86 13.45 14.52
C THR A 71 -6.77 13.84 15.53
N ASP A 72 -7.18 14.31 16.70
CA ASP A 72 -6.28 14.54 17.82
C ASP A 72 -5.59 13.23 18.24
N LEU A 73 -4.28 13.26 18.52
CA LEU A 73 -3.52 12.03 18.72
C LEU A 73 -3.95 11.26 19.97
N LYS A 74 -4.33 11.95 21.05
CA LYS A 74 -4.79 11.31 22.29
C LYS A 74 -6.14 10.64 22.08
N VAL A 75 -7.05 11.34 21.39
CA VAL A 75 -8.36 10.77 21.00
C VAL A 75 -8.17 9.59 20.05
N ALA A 76 -7.26 9.69 19.08
CA ALA A 76 -6.98 8.61 18.15
C ALA A 76 -6.40 7.37 18.85
N ALA A 77 -5.48 7.57 19.79
CA ALA A 77 -4.90 6.51 20.60
C ALA A 77 -5.96 5.84 21.49
N GLN A 78 -6.80 6.62 22.16
CA GLN A 78 -7.90 6.11 22.96
C GLN A 78 -8.87 5.28 22.11
N ASN A 79 -9.33 5.80 20.98
CA ASN A 79 -10.21 5.06 20.06
C ASN A 79 -9.59 3.74 19.62
N ALA A 80 -8.30 3.73 19.30
CA ALA A 80 -7.60 2.52 18.88
C ALA A 80 -7.50 1.48 20.02
N LEU A 81 -7.25 1.92 21.26
CA LEU A 81 -7.23 1.06 22.45
C LEU A 81 -8.62 0.48 22.77
N GLU A 82 -9.68 1.24 22.52
CA GLU A 82 -11.08 0.80 22.66
C GLU A 82 -11.54 -0.13 21.52
N GLY A 83 -10.67 -0.48 20.58
CA GLY A 83 -11.00 -1.37 19.46
C GLY A 83 -11.73 -0.67 18.31
N LYS A 84 -11.90 0.65 18.34
CA LYS A 84 -12.60 1.39 17.28
C LYS A 84 -11.72 1.47 16.02
N ILE A 85 -12.29 1.02 14.90
CA ILE A 85 -11.69 1.11 13.57
C ILE A 85 -12.57 2.04 12.74
N ALA A 86 -12.01 3.14 12.24
CA ALA A 86 -12.79 4.09 11.45
C ALA A 86 -13.24 3.48 10.12
N ASP A 87 -14.45 3.80 9.67
CA ASP A 87 -14.92 3.46 8.33
C ASP A 87 -14.26 4.39 7.31
N MET A 88 -13.13 3.95 6.79
CA MET A 88 -12.34 4.66 5.80
C MET A 88 -11.59 3.66 4.91
N PRO A 89 -11.20 4.06 3.70
CA PRO A 89 -10.38 3.25 2.82
C PRO A 89 -9.09 2.77 3.52
N PHE A 90 -8.56 1.64 3.09
CA PHE A 90 -7.32 1.08 3.62
C PHE A 90 -6.09 1.85 3.16
N VAL A 91 -6.05 2.29 1.88
CA VAL A 91 -4.94 3.07 1.31
C VAL A 91 -5.35 4.53 1.18
N ASN A 92 -4.59 5.43 1.81
CA ASN A 92 -4.92 6.86 1.89
C ASN A 92 -3.71 7.73 1.51
N VAL A 93 -4.00 8.93 1.01
CA VAL A 93 -3.00 9.98 0.80
C VAL A 93 -2.85 10.78 2.09
N LEU A 94 -1.62 11.02 2.53
CA LEU A 94 -1.25 11.90 3.63
C LEU A 94 -1.07 13.31 3.04
N PRO A 95 -2.02 14.24 3.23
CA PRO A 95 -2.02 15.54 2.55
C PRO A 95 -0.79 16.37 2.88
N GLU A 96 -0.26 16.25 4.10
CA GLU A 96 0.91 17.00 4.53
C GLU A 96 2.21 16.45 3.95
N ALA A 97 2.25 15.16 3.60
CA ALA A 97 3.42 14.51 3.03
C ALA A 97 3.51 14.68 1.50
N CYS A 98 2.38 15.00 0.85
CA CYS A 98 2.30 15.10 -0.60
C CYS A 98 3.06 16.34 -1.12
N ASP A 99 4.04 16.10 -1.97
CA ASP A 99 4.88 17.14 -2.59
C ASP A 99 4.14 18.00 -3.63
N ARG A 100 2.92 17.61 -4.02
CA ARG A 100 2.15 18.29 -5.09
C ARG A 100 2.97 18.38 -6.39
N CYS A 101 3.64 17.29 -6.74
CA CYS A 101 4.64 17.22 -7.81
C CYS A 101 4.22 18.09 -9.02
N PRO A 102 5.00 19.11 -9.38
CA PRO A 102 4.69 20.01 -10.47
C PRO A 102 5.04 19.31 -11.77
N ILE A 103 4.03 18.83 -12.49
CA ILE A 103 4.30 18.03 -13.68
C ILE A 103 3.63 18.66 -14.87
N ASP A 104 4.42 19.49 -15.55
CA ASP A 104 4.32 19.56 -17.00
C ASP A 104 4.85 18.24 -17.57
N LYS A 105 4.01 17.47 -18.24
CA LYS A 105 4.38 16.11 -18.62
C LYS A 105 5.60 16.00 -19.53
N PHE A 106 5.83 16.99 -20.41
CA PHE A 106 7.01 17.04 -21.28
C PHE A 106 7.84 18.26 -20.99
N ILE A 107 9.09 18.09 -20.52
CA ILE A 107 10.00 19.19 -20.18
C ILE A 107 11.22 19.13 -21.08
N VAL A 108 11.63 20.28 -21.60
CA VAL A 108 12.88 20.40 -22.35
C VAL A 108 14.01 20.66 -21.36
N THR A 109 15.02 19.80 -21.35
CA THR A 109 16.18 19.91 -20.48
C THR A 109 17.28 20.76 -21.12
N ASP A 110 18.33 21.01 -20.34
CA ASP A 110 19.57 21.64 -20.77
C ASP A 110 20.35 20.85 -21.83
N ALA A 111 20.03 19.56 -22.03
CA ALA A 111 20.56 18.75 -23.11
C ALA A 111 20.10 19.19 -24.52
N CYS A 112 19.14 20.11 -24.62
CA CYS A 112 18.67 20.62 -25.92
C CYS A 112 19.79 21.36 -26.67
N ARG A 113 19.97 21.01 -27.96
CA ARG A 113 21.05 21.55 -28.82
C ARG A 113 20.58 22.56 -29.88
N ASN A 114 19.30 22.94 -29.87
CA ASN A 114 18.69 23.78 -30.91
C ASN A 114 19.03 23.31 -32.34
N CYS A 115 18.77 22.04 -32.62
CA CYS A 115 19.15 21.41 -33.87
C CYS A 115 18.46 22.09 -35.05
N VAL A 116 19.19 22.36 -36.13
CA VAL A 116 18.66 22.97 -37.37
C VAL A 116 17.50 22.15 -37.96
N ALA A 117 17.50 20.82 -37.80
CA ALA A 117 16.45 19.94 -38.28
C ALA A 117 15.10 20.09 -37.53
N HIS A 118 15.11 20.67 -36.32
CA HIS A 118 13.92 20.95 -35.49
C HIS A 118 12.87 19.82 -35.44
N HIS A 119 13.29 18.55 -35.35
CA HIS A 119 12.38 17.39 -35.35
C HIS A 119 11.26 17.48 -34.30
N CYS A 120 11.53 18.02 -33.12
CA CYS A 120 10.52 18.22 -32.08
C CYS A 120 9.44 19.23 -32.47
N ILE A 121 9.80 20.31 -33.17
CA ILE A 121 8.85 21.32 -33.66
C ILE A 121 8.04 20.74 -34.81
N ASN A 122 8.72 20.11 -35.79
CA ASN A 122 8.10 19.56 -36.99
C ASN A 122 7.13 18.41 -36.68
N SER A 123 7.42 17.61 -35.64
CA SER A 123 6.54 16.51 -35.20
C SER A 123 5.38 16.96 -34.31
N CYS A 124 5.29 18.23 -33.91
CA CYS A 124 4.25 18.71 -33.00
C CYS A 124 2.95 19.07 -33.74
N PRO A 125 1.87 18.27 -33.63
CA PRO A 125 0.63 18.51 -34.38
C PRO A 125 -0.11 19.79 -33.95
N LYS A 126 0.07 20.21 -32.69
CA LYS A 126 -0.55 21.43 -32.14
C LYS A 126 0.31 22.67 -32.30
N LYS A 127 1.49 22.56 -32.93
CA LYS A 127 2.50 23.62 -33.06
C LYS A 127 2.76 24.32 -31.71
N ALA A 128 2.88 23.51 -30.65
CA ALA A 128 3.05 23.97 -29.28
C ALA A 128 4.51 24.22 -28.89
N ILE A 129 5.45 24.08 -29.82
CA ILE A 129 6.89 24.19 -29.54
C ILE A 129 7.48 25.38 -30.28
N ALA A 130 8.15 26.27 -29.55
CA ALA A 130 8.88 27.41 -30.06
C ALA A 130 10.35 27.32 -29.66
N VAL A 131 11.20 28.18 -30.24
CA VAL A 131 12.59 28.33 -29.78
C VAL A 131 12.67 29.59 -28.91
N VAL A 132 13.07 29.43 -27.65
CA VAL A 132 13.27 30.52 -26.68
C VAL A 132 14.68 30.36 -26.11
N GLN A 133 15.48 31.44 -26.13
CA GLN A 133 16.85 31.42 -25.60
C GLN A 133 17.70 30.25 -26.15
N ASN A 134 17.63 30.04 -27.48
CA ASN A 134 18.38 28.98 -28.16
C ASN A 134 18.06 27.55 -27.65
N ARG A 135 16.83 27.31 -27.17
CA ARG A 135 16.32 26.00 -26.78
C ARG A 135 14.87 25.83 -27.19
N ALA A 136 14.45 24.59 -27.40
CA ALA A 136 13.03 24.30 -27.58
C ALA A 136 12.26 24.62 -26.28
N PHE A 137 11.13 25.27 -26.41
CA PHE A 137 10.21 25.61 -25.32
C PHE A 137 8.82 25.09 -25.69
N ILE A 138 8.21 24.32 -24.80
CA ILE A 138 6.89 23.71 -25.01
C ILE A 138 5.85 24.57 -24.28
N ASP A 139 4.98 25.22 -25.05
CA ASP A 139 3.80 25.91 -24.53
C ASP A 139 2.77 24.90 -24.00
N LYS A 140 2.56 24.93 -22.68
CA LYS A 140 1.70 23.98 -21.97
C LYS A 140 0.23 24.20 -22.27
N ASN A 141 -0.19 25.42 -22.58
CA ASN A 141 -1.59 25.72 -22.89
C ASN A 141 -2.01 25.10 -24.24
N ARG A 142 -1.05 24.81 -25.12
CA ARG A 142 -1.29 24.21 -26.44
C ARG A 142 -0.91 22.74 -26.52
N CYS A 143 -0.06 22.27 -25.61
CA CYS A 143 0.43 20.90 -25.59
C CYS A 143 -0.69 19.94 -25.17
N VAL A 144 -0.97 18.93 -26.00
CA VAL A 144 -1.92 17.84 -25.70
C VAL A 144 -1.22 16.57 -25.22
N GLU A 145 0.05 16.68 -24.82
CA GLU A 145 0.80 15.60 -24.18
C GLU A 145 0.93 14.28 -25.00
N CYS A 146 0.94 14.38 -26.33
CA CYS A 146 1.02 13.21 -27.22
C CYS A 146 2.39 12.49 -27.26
N GLY A 147 3.45 13.13 -26.74
CA GLY A 147 4.80 12.58 -26.65
C GLY A 147 5.58 12.44 -27.96
N LEU A 148 5.06 12.96 -29.09
CA LEU A 148 5.77 12.92 -30.38
C LEU A 148 7.11 13.64 -30.32
N CYS A 149 7.15 14.82 -29.68
CA CYS A 149 8.37 15.60 -29.53
C CYS A 149 9.49 14.84 -28.79
N LYS A 150 9.15 14.11 -27.72
CA LYS A 150 10.06 13.20 -27.00
C LYS A 150 10.60 12.12 -27.92
N ARG A 151 9.72 11.38 -28.62
CA ARG A 151 10.12 10.29 -29.54
C ARG A 151 11.00 10.78 -30.68
N SER A 152 10.76 12.00 -31.17
CA SER A 152 11.50 12.59 -32.30
C SER A 152 12.84 13.22 -31.91
N CYS A 153 13.14 13.38 -30.62
CA CYS A 153 14.34 14.08 -30.17
C CYS A 153 15.55 13.12 -30.14
N PRO A 154 16.53 13.26 -31.04
CA PRO A 154 17.67 12.33 -31.10
C PRO A 154 18.61 12.46 -29.90
N TYR A 155 18.59 13.61 -29.22
CA TYR A 155 19.41 13.88 -28.04
C TYR A 155 18.74 13.49 -26.72
N GLY A 156 17.50 13.01 -26.74
CA GLY A 156 16.75 12.73 -25.51
C GLY A 156 16.51 13.97 -24.63
N ALA A 157 16.58 15.18 -25.19
CA ALA A 157 16.49 16.44 -24.46
C ALA A 157 15.07 16.79 -23.99
N ILE A 158 14.06 16.01 -24.39
CA ILE A 158 12.67 16.21 -23.95
C ILE A 158 12.30 15.02 -23.07
N ILE A 159 12.26 15.25 -21.76
CA ILE A 159 11.93 14.21 -20.78
C ILE A 159 10.43 14.16 -20.55
N GLU A 160 9.93 12.95 -20.30
CA GLU A 160 8.58 12.76 -19.79
C GLU A 160 8.63 12.66 -18.27
N VAL A 161 7.97 13.59 -17.61
CA VAL A 161 7.83 13.62 -16.16
C VAL A 161 6.41 13.15 -15.84
N SER A 162 6.29 12.21 -14.92
CA SER A 162 5.01 11.63 -14.52
C SER A 162 5.01 11.39 -13.01
N ARG A 163 3.90 11.62 -12.31
CA ARG A 163 3.85 11.44 -10.86
C ARG A 163 4.11 9.96 -10.56
N PRO A 164 5.05 9.60 -9.67
CA PRO A 164 5.34 8.19 -9.42
C PRO A 164 4.12 7.38 -8.96
N CYS A 165 3.26 7.98 -8.13
CA CYS A 165 2.03 7.35 -7.65
C CYS A 165 0.95 7.15 -8.73
N GLU A 166 0.86 8.07 -9.69
CA GLU A 166 -0.05 7.96 -10.83
C GLU A 166 0.46 6.94 -11.85
N ARG A 167 1.75 7.01 -12.18
CA ARG A 167 2.40 6.06 -13.10
C ARG A 167 2.32 4.62 -12.59
N ALA A 168 2.39 4.42 -11.28
CA ALA A 168 2.27 3.10 -10.67
C ALA A 168 0.83 2.58 -10.56
N CYS A 169 -0.18 3.39 -10.95
CA CYS A 169 -1.58 3.02 -10.88
C CYS A 169 -2.12 2.70 -12.27
N ASP A 170 -2.08 1.41 -12.66
CA ASP A 170 -2.57 0.96 -13.98
C ASP A 170 -4.05 1.28 -14.21
N LEU A 171 -4.85 1.32 -13.13
CA LEU A 171 -6.27 1.66 -13.16
C LEU A 171 -6.55 3.17 -13.27
N LYS A 172 -5.50 4.01 -13.29
CA LYS A 172 -5.61 5.48 -13.32
C LYS A 172 -6.54 6.03 -12.22
N ALA A 173 -6.51 5.41 -11.05
CA ALA A 173 -7.32 5.79 -9.90
C ALA A 173 -6.69 6.92 -9.08
N VAL A 174 -5.37 7.12 -9.18
CA VAL A 174 -4.67 8.24 -8.54
C VAL A 174 -4.62 9.42 -9.51
N VAL A 175 -5.18 10.56 -9.12
CA VAL A 175 -5.23 11.78 -9.94
C VAL A 175 -4.74 13.00 -9.14
N ALA A 176 -4.48 14.11 -9.84
CA ALA A 176 -4.23 15.39 -9.18
C ALA A 176 -5.55 16.07 -8.81
N GLY A 177 -5.71 16.45 -7.54
CA GLY A 177 -6.81 17.31 -7.08
C GLY A 177 -6.62 18.77 -7.48
N ALA A 178 -7.59 19.62 -7.14
CA ALA A 178 -7.56 21.06 -7.43
C ALA A 178 -6.35 21.78 -6.82
N ASP A 179 -5.89 21.34 -5.65
CA ASP A 179 -4.70 21.85 -4.96
C ASP A 179 -3.40 21.15 -5.39
N ARG A 180 -3.45 20.33 -6.46
CA ARG A 180 -2.40 19.45 -6.99
C ARG A 180 -1.95 18.31 -6.06
N ARG A 181 -2.57 18.13 -4.89
CA ARG A 181 -2.32 16.92 -4.07
C ARG A 181 -2.79 15.68 -4.82
N ALA A 182 -2.24 14.53 -4.46
CA ALA A 182 -2.75 13.25 -4.97
C ALA A 182 -4.13 13.00 -4.35
N VAL A 183 -5.09 12.58 -5.16
CA VAL A 183 -6.42 12.14 -4.73
C VAL A 183 -6.64 10.75 -5.31
N ILE A 184 -7.16 9.84 -4.51
CA ILE A 184 -7.50 8.48 -4.94
C ILE A 184 -9.00 8.46 -5.23
N ASN A 185 -9.37 8.13 -6.46
CA ASN A 185 -10.74 7.78 -6.80
C ASN A 185 -11.02 6.33 -6.32
N TYR A 186 -11.80 6.19 -5.26
CA TYR A 186 -12.06 4.89 -4.64
C TYR A 186 -13.05 4.03 -5.43
N ASP A 187 -13.85 4.61 -6.33
CA ASP A 187 -14.70 3.84 -7.24
C ASP A 187 -13.83 3.01 -8.19
N LYS A 188 -12.73 3.59 -8.69
CA LYS A 188 -11.77 2.89 -9.55
C LYS A 188 -10.73 2.08 -8.77
N CYS A 189 -10.34 2.53 -7.57
CA CYS A 189 -9.25 1.93 -6.82
C CYS A 189 -9.59 0.53 -6.27
N VAL A 190 -8.65 -0.41 -6.41
CA VAL A 190 -8.71 -1.76 -5.81
C VAL A 190 -7.82 -1.90 -4.57
N GLN A 191 -7.21 -0.79 -4.14
CA GLN A 191 -6.39 -0.69 -2.92
C GLN A 191 -5.19 -1.67 -2.88
N CYS A 192 -4.57 -1.92 -4.03
CA CYS A 192 -3.40 -2.81 -4.16
C CYS A 192 -2.13 -2.29 -3.46
N GLY A 193 -2.03 -0.99 -3.22
CA GLY A 193 -0.88 -0.36 -2.57
C GLY A 193 0.32 -0.08 -3.49
N ALA A 194 0.23 -0.29 -4.80
CA ALA A 194 1.31 0.02 -5.74
C ALA A 194 1.77 1.50 -5.64
N CYS A 195 0.82 2.41 -5.48
CA CYS A 195 1.09 3.84 -5.27
C CYS A 195 1.79 4.16 -3.94
N LYS A 196 1.56 3.37 -2.87
CA LYS A 196 2.30 3.46 -1.59
C LYS A 196 3.78 3.14 -1.80
N ILE A 197 4.08 2.09 -2.56
CA ILE A 197 5.47 1.65 -2.82
C ILE A 197 6.18 2.65 -3.73
N ALA A 198 5.50 3.16 -4.76
CA ALA A 198 6.10 4.04 -5.75
C ALA A 198 6.32 5.49 -5.27
N CYS A 199 5.63 5.95 -4.22
CA CYS A 199 5.71 7.34 -3.78
C CYS A 199 7.04 7.62 -3.03
N PRO A 200 7.98 8.40 -3.59
CA PRO A 200 9.27 8.65 -2.95
C PRO A 200 9.15 9.56 -1.71
N PHE A 201 8.06 10.32 -1.59
CA PHE A 201 7.79 11.20 -0.46
C PHE A 201 7.12 10.49 0.72
N GLY A 202 6.75 9.20 0.56
CA GLY A 202 5.99 8.47 1.57
C GLY A 202 4.61 9.07 1.86
N ALA A 203 4.02 9.71 0.86
CA ALA A 203 2.76 10.45 0.98
C ALA A 203 1.50 9.60 0.80
N ILE A 204 1.66 8.29 0.60
CA ILE A 204 0.57 7.34 0.57
C ILE A 204 0.89 6.28 1.61
N GLY A 205 -0.08 5.94 2.44
CA GLY A 205 0.04 4.98 3.52
C GLY A 205 -1.20 4.10 3.60
N ASP A 206 -1.05 2.96 4.25
CA ASP A 206 -2.17 2.09 4.61
C ASP A 206 -2.47 2.17 6.10
N ARG A 207 -3.73 1.97 6.47
CA ARG A 207 -4.15 1.93 7.87
C ARG A 207 -3.66 0.65 8.55
N SER A 208 -3.34 0.74 9.83
CA SER A 208 -2.85 -0.40 10.62
C SER A 208 -3.80 -0.77 11.76
N VAL A 209 -3.84 -2.05 12.09
CA VAL A 209 -4.64 -2.60 13.19
C VAL A 209 -3.76 -3.18 14.30
N ILE A 210 -2.49 -2.76 14.36
CA ILE A 210 -1.51 -3.28 15.34
C ILE A 210 -1.97 -3.05 16.78
N VAL A 211 -2.60 -1.91 17.09
CA VAL A 211 -3.00 -1.59 18.47
C VAL A 211 -4.13 -2.50 18.93
N GLN A 212 -5.15 -2.69 18.09
CA GLN A 212 -6.30 -3.55 18.38
C GLN A 212 -5.84 -4.99 18.58
N LEU A 213 -4.96 -5.48 17.71
CA LEU A 213 -4.36 -6.80 17.85
C LEU A 213 -3.53 -6.93 19.13
N ILE A 214 -2.70 -5.92 19.47
CA ILE A 214 -1.91 -5.94 20.71
C ILE A 214 -2.81 -6.01 21.94
N GLN A 215 -3.98 -5.35 21.94
CA GLN A 215 -4.94 -5.51 23.04
C GLN A 215 -5.44 -6.95 23.14
N ASP A 216 -5.83 -7.57 22.03
CA ASP A 216 -6.30 -8.96 22.03
C ASP A 216 -5.23 -9.96 22.50
N LEU A 217 -3.97 -9.74 22.10
CA LEU A 217 -2.82 -10.52 22.57
C LEU A 217 -2.58 -10.33 24.08
N LYS A 218 -2.64 -9.09 24.59
CA LYS A 218 -2.47 -8.77 26.02
C LYS A 218 -3.60 -9.34 26.88
N HIS A 219 -4.80 -9.45 26.34
CA HIS A 219 -5.93 -10.09 27.01
C HIS A 219 -5.91 -11.63 26.91
N HIS A 220 -4.83 -12.22 26.37
CA HIS A 220 -4.65 -13.67 26.22
C HIS A 220 -5.81 -14.34 25.49
N LYS A 221 -6.43 -13.63 24.52
CA LYS A 221 -7.43 -14.24 23.65
C LYS A 221 -6.77 -15.29 22.76
N LYS A 222 -7.55 -16.24 22.25
CA LYS A 222 -7.06 -17.26 21.32
C LYS A 222 -6.83 -16.67 19.93
N VAL A 223 -5.69 -15.99 19.76
CA VAL A 223 -5.30 -15.38 18.51
C VAL A 223 -4.42 -16.33 17.69
N TYR A 224 -4.91 -16.73 16.52
CA TYR A 224 -4.22 -17.60 15.56
C TYR A 224 -3.56 -16.74 14.48
N ALA A 225 -2.27 -16.94 14.22
CA ALA A 225 -1.59 -16.32 13.10
C ALA A 225 -1.61 -17.25 11.88
N ILE A 226 -2.11 -16.75 10.74
CA ILE A 226 -1.95 -17.42 9.45
C ILE A 226 -0.92 -16.64 8.60
N ILE A 227 0.22 -17.26 8.33
CA ILE A 227 1.35 -16.59 7.67
C ILE A 227 1.44 -16.93 6.18
N ALA A 228 1.58 -15.90 5.34
CA ALA A 228 1.70 -16.07 3.90
C ALA A 228 3.04 -16.73 3.51
N PRO A 229 3.09 -17.64 2.51
CA PRO A 229 4.29 -18.42 2.17
C PRO A 229 5.55 -17.59 1.88
N SER A 230 5.38 -16.35 1.42
CA SER A 230 6.47 -15.41 1.15
C SER A 230 7.30 -15.01 2.39
N PHE A 231 6.90 -15.38 3.61
CA PHE A 231 7.61 -15.00 4.85
C PHE A 231 9.06 -15.50 4.92
N ILE A 232 9.36 -16.63 4.26
CA ILE A 232 10.70 -17.25 4.24
C ILE A 232 11.76 -16.28 3.70
N GLY A 233 11.40 -15.43 2.72
CA GLY A 233 12.32 -14.46 2.12
C GLY A 233 12.33 -13.08 2.77
N GLN A 234 11.43 -12.83 3.73
CA GLN A 234 11.09 -11.47 4.13
C GLN A 234 11.98 -10.90 5.25
N PHE A 235 12.39 -11.74 6.20
CA PHE A 235 13.13 -11.31 7.41
C PHE A 235 14.66 -11.37 7.24
N GLY A 236 15.13 -11.62 6.01
CA GLY A 236 16.55 -11.64 5.66
C GLY A 236 17.15 -13.05 5.62
N LEU A 237 18.25 -13.19 4.88
CA LEU A 237 18.86 -14.49 4.52
C LEU A 237 19.32 -15.35 5.72
N LYS A 238 19.49 -14.75 6.90
CA LYS A 238 19.93 -15.45 8.11
C LYS A 238 18.79 -15.91 9.01
N VAL A 239 17.55 -15.49 8.72
CA VAL A 239 16.39 -15.83 9.54
C VAL A 239 15.80 -17.15 9.06
N ARG A 240 15.74 -18.13 9.96
CA ARG A 240 15.15 -19.45 9.68
C ARG A 240 13.63 -19.41 9.93
N PRO A 241 12.82 -20.18 9.19
CA PRO A 241 11.36 -20.22 9.38
C PRO A 241 10.92 -20.46 10.83
N GLY A 242 11.58 -21.40 11.52
CA GLY A 242 11.29 -21.69 12.93
C GLY A 242 11.54 -20.51 13.90
N GLN A 243 12.45 -19.58 13.56
CA GLN A 243 12.65 -18.38 14.37
C GLN A 243 11.47 -17.43 14.26
N VAL A 244 10.86 -17.31 13.07
CA VAL A 244 9.67 -16.48 12.85
C VAL A 244 8.47 -17.06 13.60
N ILE A 245 8.27 -18.37 13.51
CA ILE A 245 7.19 -19.08 14.23
C ILE A 245 7.37 -18.91 15.74
N ASN A 246 8.59 -19.11 16.26
CA ASN A 246 8.88 -18.94 17.67
C ASN A 246 8.68 -17.49 18.14
N ALA A 247 9.06 -16.50 17.32
CA ALA A 247 8.84 -15.09 17.62
C ALA A 247 7.34 -14.75 17.72
N LEU A 248 6.50 -15.30 16.83
CA LEU A 248 5.05 -15.15 16.91
C LEU A 248 4.47 -15.78 18.19
N LYS A 249 4.93 -16.98 18.57
CA LYS A 249 4.53 -17.61 19.84
C LYS A 249 4.95 -16.78 21.05
N GLN A 250 6.16 -16.22 21.04
CA GLN A 250 6.65 -15.33 22.10
C GLN A 250 5.87 -14.01 22.18
N LEU A 251 5.36 -13.53 21.04
CA LEU A 251 4.51 -12.33 20.99
C LEU A 251 3.12 -12.55 21.59
N GLY A 252 2.72 -13.81 21.80
CA GLY A 252 1.45 -14.19 22.43
C GLY A 252 0.43 -14.83 21.50
N PHE A 253 0.77 -15.15 20.25
CA PHE A 253 -0.12 -15.93 19.38
C PHE A 253 -0.30 -17.35 19.93
N TYR A 254 -1.56 -17.81 19.96
CA TYR A 254 -1.93 -19.13 20.46
C TYR A 254 -1.38 -20.25 19.57
N ASP A 255 -1.55 -20.10 18.25
CA ASP A 255 -0.99 -21.01 17.25
C ASP A 255 -0.62 -20.26 15.97
N VAL A 256 0.25 -20.86 15.17
CA VAL A 256 0.75 -20.30 13.90
C VAL A 256 0.62 -21.35 12.81
N GLN A 257 -0.17 -21.05 11.79
CA GLN A 257 -0.38 -21.92 10.63
C GLN A 257 0.07 -21.24 9.34
N GLU A 258 0.57 -22.03 8.40
CA GLU A 258 0.98 -21.49 7.10
C GLU A 258 -0.21 -21.50 6.14
N VAL A 259 -0.37 -20.41 5.39
CA VAL A 259 -1.43 -20.27 4.37
C VAL A 259 -1.20 -21.21 3.17
N SER A 260 -0.04 -21.84 3.07
CA SER A 260 0.24 -22.90 2.08
C SER A 260 -0.79 -24.03 2.14
N PHE A 261 -1.24 -24.42 3.34
CA PHE A 261 -2.34 -25.39 3.51
C PHE A 261 -3.64 -24.93 2.82
N GLY A 262 -4.00 -23.66 2.98
CA GLY A 262 -5.14 -23.07 2.25
C GLY A 262 -4.90 -23.02 0.74
N ALA A 263 -3.65 -22.89 0.29
CA ALA A 263 -3.33 -22.91 -1.13
C ALA A 263 -3.51 -24.30 -1.74
N ASP A 264 -3.20 -25.37 -1.00
CA ASP A 264 -3.47 -26.75 -1.44
C ASP A 264 -4.98 -27.01 -1.57
N ILE A 265 -5.77 -26.59 -0.57
CA ILE A 265 -7.24 -26.68 -0.62
C ILE A 265 -7.78 -25.95 -1.86
N VAL A 266 -7.38 -24.69 -2.05
CA VAL A 266 -7.84 -23.87 -3.17
C VAL A 266 -7.41 -24.47 -4.50
N THR A 267 -6.20 -25.01 -4.61
CA THR A 267 -5.71 -25.65 -5.83
C THR A 267 -6.59 -26.83 -6.23
N VAL A 268 -6.97 -27.69 -5.25
CA VAL A 268 -7.83 -28.85 -5.51
C VAL A 268 -9.23 -28.40 -5.97
N GLU A 269 -9.84 -27.45 -5.27
CA GLU A 269 -11.19 -26.97 -5.61
C GLU A 269 -11.23 -26.20 -6.93
N GLU A 270 -10.25 -25.32 -7.17
CA GLU A 270 -10.12 -24.57 -8.43
C GLU A 270 -9.83 -25.50 -9.61
N THR A 271 -9.08 -26.59 -9.40
CA THR A 271 -8.86 -27.62 -10.44
C THR A 271 -10.15 -28.37 -10.79
N LYS A 272 -10.96 -28.72 -9.78
CA LYS A 272 -12.28 -29.35 -10.02
C LYS A 272 -13.21 -28.40 -10.77
N GLU A 273 -13.28 -27.14 -10.36
CA GLU A 273 -14.07 -26.10 -11.05
C GLU A 273 -13.60 -25.94 -12.50
N PHE A 274 -12.29 -25.88 -12.74
CA PHE A 274 -11.73 -25.78 -14.08
C PHE A 274 -12.12 -26.98 -14.96
N ALA A 275 -11.90 -28.21 -14.46
CA ALA A 275 -12.16 -29.43 -15.22
C ALA A 275 -13.66 -29.62 -15.54
N ALA A 276 -14.54 -29.15 -14.65
CA ALA A 276 -15.99 -29.23 -14.86
C ALA A 276 -16.52 -28.16 -15.84
N THR A 277 -15.96 -26.95 -15.81
CA THR A 277 -16.52 -25.80 -16.52
C THR A 277 -15.80 -25.46 -17.83
N VAL A 278 -14.51 -25.81 -17.99
CA VAL A 278 -13.70 -25.46 -19.16
C VAL A 278 -13.34 -26.71 -19.99
N PRO A 279 -13.46 -26.68 -21.33
CA PRO A 279 -13.88 -25.56 -22.18
C PRO A 279 -15.41 -25.44 -22.39
N GLY A 280 -16.22 -26.21 -21.65
CA GLY A 280 -17.67 -26.34 -21.85
C GLY A 280 -18.45 -25.07 -21.49
N GLU A 281 -18.89 -24.96 -20.24
CA GLU A 281 -19.66 -23.80 -19.74
C GLU A 281 -18.90 -22.48 -19.88
N ARG A 282 -17.58 -22.52 -19.72
CA ARG A 282 -16.69 -21.36 -19.80
C ARG A 282 -15.59 -21.61 -20.84
N SER A 283 -15.41 -20.64 -21.73
CA SER A 283 -14.30 -20.61 -22.69
C SER A 283 -12.90 -20.65 -22.06
N PHE A 284 -12.74 -20.01 -20.90
CA PHE A 284 -11.53 -20.04 -20.08
C PHE A 284 -11.90 -19.64 -18.65
N MET A 285 -10.98 -19.87 -17.71
CA MET A 285 -11.12 -19.48 -16.32
C MET A 285 -9.84 -18.79 -15.84
N THR A 286 -9.99 -17.77 -14.99
CA THR A 286 -8.89 -17.05 -14.34
C THR A 286 -8.90 -17.33 -12.84
N THR A 287 -7.73 -17.18 -12.21
CA THR A 287 -7.57 -17.35 -10.76
C THR A 287 -8.33 -16.32 -9.94
N SER A 288 -8.75 -16.67 -8.72
CA SER A 288 -9.46 -15.77 -7.79
C SER A 288 -8.64 -15.33 -6.56
N CYS A 289 -7.42 -15.84 -6.38
CA CYS A 289 -6.68 -15.70 -5.12
C CYS A 289 -6.14 -14.28 -4.82
N CYS A 290 -6.02 -13.42 -5.84
CA CYS A 290 -5.54 -12.05 -5.72
C CYS A 290 -6.70 -11.05 -5.62
N PRO A 291 -6.95 -10.43 -4.45
CA PRO A 291 -8.11 -9.54 -4.29
C PRO A 291 -8.02 -8.25 -5.11
N ALA A 292 -6.81 -7.78 -5.42
CA ALA A 292 -6.63 -6.65 -6.32
C ALA A 292 -7.02 -6.98 -7.77
N PHE A 293 -6.76 -8.22 -8.22
CA PHE A 293 -7.17 -8.70 -9.54
C PHE A 293 -8.69 -8.89 -9.60
N VAL A 294 -9.27 -9.58 -8.60
CA VAL A 294 -10.72 -9.79 -8.53
C VAL A 294 -11.46 -8.45 -8.48
N GLY A 295 -11.01 -7.52 -7.62
CA GLY A 295 -11.58 -6.18 -7.55
C GLY A 295 -11.40 -5.35 -8.83
N MET A 296 -10.36 -5.63 -9.61
CA MET A 296 -10.15 -4.99 -10.92
C MET A 296 -11.17 -5.51 -11.93
N VAL A 297 -11.35 -6.83 -12.00
CA VAL A 297 -12.37 -7.44 -12.86
C VAL A 297 -13.76 -6.92 -12.51
N GLU A 298 -14.14 -6.93 -11.23
CA GLU A 298 -15.44 -6.46 -10.75
C GLU A 298 -15.75 -5.00 -11.14
N LYS A 299 -14.74 -4.12 -11.12
CA LYS A 299 -14.91 -2.68 -11.30
C LYS A 299 -14.70 -2.20 -12.74
N HIS A 300 -13.79 -2.84 -13.48
CA HIS A 300 -13.31 -2.35 -14.77
C HIS A 300 -13.59 -3.31 -15.93
N LEU A 301 -13.83 -4.59 -15.66
CA LEU A 301 -14.10 -5.62 -16.67
C LEU A 301 -15.27 -6.53 -16.23
N PRO A 302 -16.46 -5.96 -15.92
CA PRO A 302 -17.58 -6.73 -15.38
C PRO A 302 -18.03 -7.87 -16.31
N GLU A 303 -17.79 -7.77 -17.61
CA GLU A 303 -18.04 -8.80 -18.62
C GLU A 303 -17.19 -10.07 -18.43
N LEU A 304 -16.07 -9.99 -17.69
CA LEU A 304 -15.20 -11.12 -17.36
C LEU A 304 -15.46 -11.70 -15.98
N ARG A 305 -16.47 -11.19 -15.23
CA ARG A 305 -16.76 -11.63 -13.87
C ARG A 305 -17.00 -13.14 -13.78
N ASP A 306 -17.76 -13.70 -14.72
CA ASP A 306 -18.09 -15.14 -14.74
C ASP A 306 -16.91 -16.02 -15.19
N LYS A 307 -15.78 -15.41 -15.56
CA LYS A 307 -14.53 -16.12 -15.87
C LYS A 307 -13.60 -16.23 -14.67
N VAL A 308 -13.87 -15.52 -13.58
CA VAL A 308 -13.11 -15.64 -12.34
C VAL A 308 -13.58 -16.88 -11.58
N SER A 309 -12.63 -17.69 -11.12
CA SER A 309 -12.90 -18.83 -10.24
C SER A 309 -13.77 -18.44 -9.05
N SER A 310 -14.75 -19.29 -8.73
CA SER A 310 -15.64 -19.11 -7.58
C SER A 310 -14.97 -19.50 -6.25
N THR A 311 -13.82 -20.17 -6.33
CA THR A 311 -13.07 -20.63 -5.17
C THR A 311 -12.55 -19.44 -4.36
N VAL A 312 -12.65 -19.51 -3.03
CA VAL A 312 -12.13 -18.45 -2.15
C VAL A 312 -10.60 -18.40 -2.17
N SER A 313 -9.98 -17.31 -1.71
CA SER A 313 -8.52 -17.27 -1.66
C SER A 313 -7.93 -18.17 -0.56
N PRO A 314 -6.64 -18.54 -0.66
CA PRO A 314 -5.96 -19.34 0.36
C PRO A 314 -6.06 -18.77 1.79
N MET A 315 -6.01 -17.44 1.93
CA MET A 315 -6.20 -16.77 3.23
C MET A 315 -7.57 -17.11 3.84
N ILE A 316 -8.63 -17.00 3.04
CA ILE A 316 -10.00 -17.26 3.49
C ILE A 316 -10.21 -18.76 3.73
N ALA A 317 -9.64 -19.63 2.89
CA ALA A 317 -9.71 -21.08 3.08
C ALA A 317 -9.07 -21.52 4.40
N THR A 318 -7.84 -21.05 4.70
CA THR A 318 -7.17 -21.34 5.98
C THR A 318 -7.96 -20.80 7.16
N GLY A 319 -8.45 -19.55 7.09
CA GLY A 319 -9.26 -18.97 8.16
C GLY A 319 -10.55 -19.76 8.43
N LYS A 320 -11.26 -20.18 7.38
CA LYS A 320 -12.44 -21.04 7.51
C LYS A 320 -12.11 -22.38 8.15
N SER A 321 -10.99 -23.00 7.78
CA SER A 321 -10.55 -24.26 8.38
C SER A 321 -10.34 -24.12 9.89
N ILE A 322 -9.67 -23.06 10.35
CA ILE A 322 -9.46 -22.81 11.78
C ILE A 322 -10.80 -22.60 12.51
N LYS A 323 -11.73 -21.86 11.91
CA LYS A 323 -13.05 -21.57 12.51
C LYS A 323 -13.97 -22.78 12.59
N VAL A 324 -13.72 -23.85 11.81
CA VAL A 324 -14.43 -25.14 11.97
C VAL A 324 -14.05 -25.80 13.29
N ASP A 325 -12.76 -25.75 13.65
CA ASP A 325 -12.24 -26.37 14.88
C ASP A 325 -12.42 -25.47 16.11
N ASP A 326 -12.30 -24.15 15.93
CA ASP A 326 -12.45 -23.13 16.99
C ASP A 326 -13.26 -21.93 16.47
N PRO A 327 -14.60 -21.94 16.58
CA PRO A 327 -15.47 -20.87 16.08
C PRO A 327 -15.18 -19.48 16.65
N GLU A 328 -14.67 -19.43 17.88
CA GLU A 328 -14.33 -18.20 18.61
C GLU A 328 -12.88 -17.74 18.38
N ALA A 329 -12.10 -18.47 17.56
CA ALA A 329 -10.71 -18.14 17.24
C ALA A 329 -10.61 -16.74 16.63
N ILE A 330 -9.66 -15.91 17.10
CA ILE A 330 -9.34 -14.65 16.41
C ILE A 330 -8.27 -14.96 15.37
N VAL A 331 -8.56 -14.80 14.08
CA VAL A 331 -7.65 -15.19 12.99
C VAL A 331 -6.97 -13.95 12.39
N VAL A 332 -5.64 -13.98 12.38
CA VAL A 332 -4.79 -12.88 11.90
C VAL A 332 -4.00 -13.32 10.69
N PHE A 333 -4.27 -12.74 9.53
CA PHE A 333 -3.42 -12.95 8.37
C PHE A 333 -2.19 -12.06 8.42
N ILE A 334 -1.02 -12.63 8.14
CA ILE A 334 0.25 -11.92 8.07
C ILE A 334 0.87 -12.15 6.69
N GLY A 335 1.01 -11.10 5.88
CA GLY A 335 1.52 -11.24 4.52
C GLY A 335 2.06 -9.97 3.87
N PRO A 336 2.33 -10.00 2.56
CA PRO A 336 2.93 -8.85 1.87
C PRO A 336 1.89 -7.86 1.30
N CYS A 337 0.60 -8.23 1.28
CA CYS A 337 -0.40 -7.56 0.45
C CYS A 337 -1.39 -6.72 1.28
N ILE A 338 -1.53 -5.44 0.93
CA ILE A 338 -2.51 -4.53 1.54
C ILE A 338 -3.93 -4.85 1.07
N ALA A 339 -4.12 -5.31 -0.18
CA ALA A 339 -5.45 -5.65 -0.69
C ALA A 339 -6.09 -6.85 0.05
N LYS A 340 -5.32 -7.67 0.78
CA LYS A 340 -5.87 -8.68 1.68
C LYS A 340 -6.70 -8.06 2.82
N LYS A 341 -6.40 -6.82 3.22
CA LYS A 341 -7.22 -6.06 4.18
C LYS A 341 -8.63 -5.81 3.63
N VAL A 342 -8.74 -5.52 2.33
CA VAL A 342 -10.04 -5.38 1.63
C VAL A 342 -10.79 -6.70 1.56
N GLU A 343 -10.09 -7.78 1.26
CA GLU A 343 -10.69 -9.11 1.18
C GLU A 343 -11.23 -9.57 2.54
N ALA A 344 -10.46 -9.41 3.62
CA ALA A 344 -10.93 -9.73 4.97
C ALA A 344 -12.21 -8.99 5.35
N ALA A 345 -12.33 -7.70 4.98
CA ALA A 345 -13.54 -6.93 5.21
C ALA A 345 -14.77 -7.44 4.43
N ARG A 346 -14.58 -8.11 3.28
CA ARG A 346 -15.69 -8.75 2.53
C ARG A 346 -16.14 -10.07 3.15
N TYR A 347 -15.25 -10.74 3.88
CA TYR A 347 -15.50 -12.02 4.56
C TYR A 347 -15.47 -11.84 6.08
N ALA A 348 -16.33 -10.93 6.58
CA ALA A 348 -16.43 -10.64 8.00
C ALA A 348 -16.69 -11.91 8.82
N GLY A 349 -15.97 -12.06 9.93
CA GLY A 349 -16.05 -13.23 10.82
C GLY A 349 -15.12 -14.39 10.45
N VAL A 350 -14.45 -14.38 9.29
CA VAL A 350 -13.45 -15.39 8.93
C VAL A 350 -12.04 -14.93 9.32
N ILE A 351 -11.66 -13.71 8.92
CA ILE A 351 -10.37 -13.10 9.20
C ILE A 351 -10.62 -11.81 9.98
N ASP A 352 -10.14 -11.76 11.22
CA ASP A 352 -10.36 -10.64 12.14
C ASP A 352 -9.36 -9.51 11.91
N TYR A 353 -8.09 -9.85 11.66
CA TYR A 353 -7.04 -8.86 11.39
C TYR A 353 -6.16 -9.26 10.21
N VAL A 354 -5.60 -8.26 9.54
CA VAL A 354 -4.65 -8.43 8.44
C VAL A 354 -3.47 -7.51 8.67
N LEU A 355 -2.29 -8.10 8.85
CA LEU A 355 -1.02 -7.40 8.99
C LEU A 355 -0.15 -7.58 7.76
N THR A 356 0.55 -6.52 7.40
CA THR A 356 1.69 -6.61 6.50
C THR A 356 2.93 -7.10 7.26
N PHE A 357 3.91 -7.64 6.55
CA PHE A 357 5.21 -7.96 7.17
C PHE A 357 5.94 -6.73 7.72
N GLU A 358 5.67 -5.53 7.19
CA GLU A 358 6.20 -4.27 7.73
C GLU A 358 5.63 -4.00 9.13
N GLU A 359 4.33 -4.25 9.32
CA GLU A 359 3.64 -4.14 10.61
C GLU A 359 4.09 -5.23 11.60
N LEU A 360 4.19 -6.50 11.16
CA LEU A 360 4.70 -7.57 12.03
C LEU A 360 6.14 -7.27 12.48
N ALA A 361 7.03 -6.89 11.57
CA ALA A 361 8.41 -6.55 11.93
C ALA A 361 8.48 -5.40 12.95
N ALA A 362 7.52 -4.48 12.91
CA ALA A 362 7.43 -3.39 13.85
C ALA A 362 6.86 -3.80 15.22
N MET A 363 6.26 -4.99 15.36
CA MET A 363 5.80 -5.52 16.64
C MET A 363 6.86 -6.36 17.36
N LEU A 364 7.89 -6.84 16.64
CA LEU A 364 8.98 -7.68 17.18
C LEU A 364 10.11 -6.86 17.83
N VAL A 365 9.76 -5.75 18.50
CA VAL A 365 10.73 -4.77 19.06
C VAL A 365 11.22 -5.15 20.44
#